data_AF-A0A847GNJ5-F1
#
_entry.id   AF-A0A847GNJ5-F1
#
_cell.length_a   1.000
_cell.length_b   1.000
_cell.length_c   1.000
_cell.angle_alpha   90.00
_cell.angle_beta   90.00
_cell.angle_gamma   90.00
#
_symmetry.space_group_name_H-M   'P 1'
#
loop_
_entity.id
_entity.type
_entity.pdbx_description
1 polymer ?
#
loop_
_entity_poly.entity_id
_entity_poly.type
_entity_poly.pdbx_seq_one_letter_code
_entity_poly.pdbx_strand_id
1 'polypeptide(L)' 'MNVELTDVEREFLLSLLQDRLGELKEEIHHSRVADFTAQLKAMEQCVRGLIGKLEKSP' A
#
# COMPACT_ATOMS: atom_id res chain seq x y z
N MET A 1 -7.71 7.17 17.78
CA MET A 1 -6.66 8.17 17.52
C MET A 1 -6.78 8.55 16.05
N ASN A 2 -7.43 9.66 15.75
CA ASN A 2 -7.43 10.21 14.39
C ASN A 2 -6.07 10.90 14.24
N VAL A 3 -5.26 10.40 13.32
CA VAL A 3 -4.04 11.10 12.91
C VAL A 3 -4.51 12.17 11.92
N GLU A 4 -4.44 13.43 12.31
CA GLU A 4 -4.60 14.54 11.38
C GLU A 4 -3.30 14.68 10.60
N LEU A 5 -3.38 14.54 9.28
CA LEU A 5 -2.25 14.68 8.36
C LEU A 5 -2.39 16.02 7.65
N THR A 6 -1.29 16.77 7.59
CA THR A 6 -1.17 17.88 6.64
C THR A 6 -1.20 17.36 5.21
N ASP A 7 -1.47 18.25 4.25
CA ASP A 7 -1.48 17.89 2.82
C ASP A 7 -0.13 17.32 2.37
N VAL A 8 0.98 17.90 2.84
CA VAL A 8 2.34 17.43 2.53
C VAL A 8 2.61 16.03 3.10
N GLU A 9 2.20 15.77 4.35
CA GLU A 9 2.36 14.45 4.95
C GLU A 9 1.51 13.39 4.24
N ARG A 10 0.32 13.77 3.80
CA ARG A 10 -0.55 12.89 3.02
C ARG A 10 0.05 12.57 1.66
N GLU A 11 0.51 13.58 0.91
CA GLU A 11 1.15 13.38 -0.38
C GLU A 11 2.39 12.49 -0.25
N PHE A 12 3.22 12.73 0.78
CA PHE A 12 4.37 11.90 1.09
C PHE A 12 3.97 10.44 1.37
N LEU A 13 2.97 10.21 2.23
CA LEU A 13 2.48 8.87 2.53
C LEU A 13 1.86 8.18 1.31
N LEU A 14 1.13 8.92 0.47
CA LEU A 14 0.59 8.39 -0.78
C LEU A 14 1.71 7.95 -1.72
N SER A 15 2.76 8.76 -1.89
CA SER A 15 3.94 8.40 -2.68
C SER A 15 4.57 7.09 -2.18
N LEU A 16 4.84 6.99 -0.87
CA LEU A 16 5.43 5.79 -0.27
C LEU A 16 4.56 4.55 -0.48
N LEU A 17 3.25 4.68 -0.33
CA LEU A 17 2.32 3.56 -0.51
C LEU A 17 2.20 3.15 -1.98
N GLN A 18 2.26 4.10 -2.91
CA GLN A 18 2.26 3.83 -4.34
C GLN A 18 3.53 3.10 -4.78
N ASP A 19 4.70 3.54 -4.28
CA ASP A 19 5.98 2.87 -4.52
C ASP A 19 5.94 1.42 -4.01
N ARG A 20 5.50 1.23 -2.76
CA ARG A 20 5.37 -0.11 -2.18
C ARG A 20 4.39 -1.00 -2.95
N LEU A 21 3.31 -0.42 -3.49
CA LEU A 21 2.37 -1.16 -4.33
C LEU A 21 3.01 -1.61 -5.65
N GLY A 22 3.94 -0.82 -6.20
CA GLY A 22 4.77 -1.21 -7.34
C GLY A 22 5.64 -2.42 -7.01
N GLU A 23 6.43 -2.32 -5.94
CA GLU A 23 7.32 -3.40 -5.47
C GLU A 23 6.55 -4.71 -5.21
N LEU A 24 5.40 -4.64 -4.55
CA LEU A 24 4.57 -5.82 -4.27
C LEU A 24 4.11 -6.53 -5.54
N LYS A 25 3.78 -5.79 -6.61
CA LYS A 25 3.38 -6.41 -7.89
C LYS A 25 4.55 -7.17 -8.52
N GLU A 26 5.76 -6.62 -8.45
CA GLU A 26 6.97 -7.30 -8.92
C GLU A 26 7.27 -8.54 -8.07
N GLU A 27 7.24 -8.43 -6.75
CA GLU A 27 7.44 -9.55 -5.82
C GLU A 27 6.41 -10.68 -6.07
N ILE A 28 5.13 -10.34 -6.26
CA ILE A 28 4.08 -11.32 -6.60
C ILE A 28 4.35 -11.99 -7.95
N HIS A 29 4.78 -11.21 -8.94
CA HIS A 29 5.07 -11.73 -10.28
C HIS A 29 6.25 -12.72 -10.27
N HIS A 30 7.24 -12.49 -9.42
CA HIS A 30 8.44 -13.33 -9.31
C HIS A 30 8.34 -14.47 -8.29
N SER A 31 7.37 -14.43 -7.37
CA SER A 31 7.16 -15.46 -6.36
C SER A 31 6.70 -16.79 -6.98
N ARG A 32 7.30 -17.89 -6.49
CA ARG A 32 6.93 -19.27 -6.87
C ARG A 32 6.34 -20.08 -5.72
N VAL A 33 6.28 -19.50 -4.52
CA VAL A 33 5.80 -20.17 -3.31
C VAL A 33 4.37 -19.71 -3.04
N ALA A 34 3.42 -20.63 -3.01
CA ALA A 34 1.99 -20.31 -2.91
C ALA A 34 1.65 -19.51 -1.65
N ASP A 35 2.12 -19.96 -0.49
CA ASP A 35 1.85 -19.31 0.80
C ASP A 35 2.47 -17.90 0.86
N PHE A 36 3.69 -17.75 0.38
CA PHE A 36 4.35 -16.45 0.29
C PHE A 36 3.60 -15.52 -0.66
N THR A 37 3.16 -16.02 -1.81
CA THR A 37 2.33 -15.25 -2.77
C THR A 37 1.02 -14.80 -2.15
N ALA A 38 0.39 -15.63 -1.30
CA ALA A 38 -0.83 -15.27 -0.59
C ALA A 38 -0.57 -14.14 0.42
N GLN A 39 0.55 -14.18 1.15
CA GLN A 39 0.97 -13.11 2.06
C GLN A 39 1.21 -11.80 1.31
N LEU A 40 1.91 -11.84 0.17
CA LEU A 40 2.15 -10.66 -0.67
C LEU A 40 0.84 -10.04 -1.17
N LYS A 41 -0.13 -10.87 -1.61
CA LYS A 41 -1.46 -10.39 -2.01
C LYS A 41 -2.25 -9.78 -0.87
N ALA A 42 -2.14 -10.33 0.34
CA ALA A 42 -2.78 -9.74 1.52
C ALA A 42 -2.17 -8.36 1.85
N MET A 43 -0.85 -8.23 1.74
CA MET A 43 -0.15 -6.95 1.86
C MET A 43 -0.56 -5.97 0.76
N GLU A 44 -0.69 -6.41 -0.49
CA GLU A 44 -1.18 -5.59 -1.60
C GLU A 44 -2.58 -5.01 -1.30
N GLN A 45 -3.49 -5.86 -0.83
CA GLN A 45 -4.84 -5.43 -0.44
C GLN A 45 -4.82 -4.42 0.71
N CYS A 46 -3.96 -4.63 1.71
CA CYS A 46 -3.78 -3.69 2.82
C CYS A 46 -3.31 -2.32 2.31
N VAL A 47 -2.27 -2.28 1.47
CA VAL A 47 -1.73 -1.05 0.89
C VAL A 47 -2.78 -0.30 0.06
N ARG A 48 -3.53 -1.01 -0.79
CA ARG A 48 -4.65 -0.41 -1.55
C ARG A 48 -5.71 0.19 -0.63
N GLY A 49 -6.02 -0.50 0.47
CA GLY A 49 -6.95 0.00 1.48
C GLY A 49 -6.46 1.27 2.18
N LEU A 50 -5.16 1.38 2.44
CA LEU A 50 -4.54 2.58 3.03
C LEU A 50 -4.56 3.76 2.05
N ILE A 51 -4.20 3.54 0.78
CA ILE A 51 -4.30 4.56 -0.27
C ILE A 51 -5.73 5.08 -0.36
N GLY A 52 -6.72 4.18 -0.45
CA GLY A 52 -8.12 4.59 -0.53
C GLY A 52 -8.65 5.32 0.71
N LYS A 53 -8.01 5.17 1.88
CA LYS A 53 -8.32 5.97 3.08
C LYS A 53 -7.71 7.36 3.00
N LEU A 54 -6.48 7.48 2.49
CA LEU A 54 -5.77 8.76 2.34
C LEU A 54 -6.37 9.62 1.23
N GLU A 55 -6.85 9.02 0.13
CA GLU A 55 -7.52 9.74 -0.95
C GLU A 55 -8.91 10.26 -0.55
N LYS A 56 -9.58 9.60 0.40
CA LYS A 56 -10.93 9.95 0.87
C LYS A 56 -10.95 10.83 2.11
N SER A 57 -9.82 10.97 2.80
CA SER A 57 -9.73 11.89 3.94
C SER A 57 -9.91 13.32 3.38
N PRO A 58 -10.69 14.19 4.01
CA PRO A 58 -10.82 15.59 3.59
C PRO A 58 -9.51 16.35 3.81
#